data_AF-A0A9N9INR9-F1
#
_entry.id   AF-A0A9N9INR9-F1
#
_cell.length_a   1.000
_cell.length_b   1.000
_cell.length_c   1.000
_cell.angle_alpha   90.00
_cell.angle_beta   90.00
_cell.angle_gamma   90.00
#
_symmetry.space_group_name_H-M   'P 1'
#
loop_
_entity.id
_entity.type
_entity.pdbx_description
1 polymer ?
#
loop_
_entity_poly.entity_id
_entity_poly.type
_entity_poly.pdbx_seq_one_letter_code
_entity_poly.pdbx_strand_id
1 'polypeptide(L)' 'MISNAFEDVQQEVAELISDRIVIGHSLHHDLATLKLYHPRELKRDTSLLNINGSNKTPSLKKLAKKKFSINIQKGEHSS' A
#
# COMPACT_ATOMS: atom_id res chain seq x y z
N MET A 1 2.33 -22.45 15.14
CA MET A 1 2.87 -21.40 14.26
C MET A 1 2.88 -21.97 12.86
N ILE A 2 2.01 -21.49 11.99
CA ILE A 2 2.07 -21.85 10.57
C ILE A 2 3.02 -20.81 9.96
N SER A 3 4.28 -21.19 9.77
CA SER A 3 5.20 -20.42 8.93
C SER A 3 4.92 -20.85 7.49
N ASN A 4 4.11 -20.09 6.76
CA ASN A 4 3.96 -20.30 5.32
C ASN A 4 5.31 -20.06 4.64
N ALA A 5 5.64 -20.83 3.61
CA ALA A 5 6.82 -20.55 2.82
C ALA A 5 6.62 -19.19 2.13
N PHE A 6 7.73 -18.49 1.85
CA PHE A 6 7.67 -17.21 1.16
C PHE A 6 6.99 -17.37 -0.21
N GLU A 7 7.25 -18.49 -0.91
CA GLU A 7 6.60 -18.82 -2.18
C GLU A 7 5.07 -18.92 -2.06
N ASP A 8 4.56 -19.52 -0.97
CA ASP A 8 3.11 -19.68 -0.76
C ASP A 8 2.43 -18.31 -0.66
N VAL A 9 3.03 -17.39 0.08
CA VAL A 9 2.51 -16.01 0.24
C VAL A 9 2.63 -15.24 -1.06
N GLN A 10 3.72 -15.41 -1.81
CA GLN A 10 3.86 -14.77 -3.13
C GLN A 10 2.76 -15.25 -4.08
N GLN A 11 2.46 -16.54 -4.09
CA GLN A 11 1.42 -17.12 -4.93
C GLN A 11 0.03 -16.63 -4.52
N GLU A 12 -0.29 -16.69 -3.23
CA GLU A 12 -1.58 -16.22 -2.72
C GLU A 12 -1.82 -14.74 -3.04
N VAL A 13 -0.80 -13.89 -2.84
CA VAL A 13 -0.91 -12.47 -3.17
C VAL A 13 -1.03 -12.25 -4.68
N ALA A 14 -0.27 -12.99 -5.50
CA ALA A 14 -0.34 -12.87 -6.96
C ALA A 14 -1.74 -13.24 -7.48
N GLU A 15 -2.32 -14.32 -6.98
CA GLU A 15 -3.68 -14.75 -7.33
C GLU A 15 -4.73 -13.74 -6.83
N LEU A 16 -4.57 -13.22 -5.61
CA LEU A 16 -5.48 -12.26 -5.03
C LEU A 16 -5.56 -10.96 -5.83
N ILE A 17 -4.43 -10.45 -6.33
CA ILE A 17 -4.36 -9.18 -7.06
C ILE A 17 -4.53 -9.33 -8.57
N SER A 18 -4.59 -10.56 -9.09
CA SER A 18 -4.79 -10.82 -10.51
C SER A 18 -6.08 -10.17 -11.02
N ASP A 19 -5.97 -9.39 -12.10
CA ASP A 19 -7.07 -8.65 -12.75
C ASP A 19 -7.87 -7.69 -11.84
N ARG A 20 -7.34 -7.37 -10.65
CA ARG A 20 -7.98 -6.45 -9.71
C ARG A 20 -7.22 -5.14 -9.63
N ILE A 21 -7.94 -4.09 -9.22
CA ILE A 21 -7.31 -2.80 -8.96
C ILE A 21 -6.81 -2.75 -7.52
N VAL A 22 -5.50 -2.69 -7.35
CA VAL A 22 -4.85 -2.58 -6.04
C VAL A 22 -4.76 -1.11 -5.63
N ILE A 23 -5.38 -0.79 -4.50
CA ILE A 23 -5.34 0.56 -3.89
C ILE A 23 -4.43 0.49 -2.67
N GLY A 24 -3.46 1.40 -2.58
CA GLY A 24 -2.56 1.46 -1.43
C GLY A 24 -1.73 2.74 -1.40
N HIS A 25 -0.77 2.81 -0.49
CA HIS A 25 0.11 3.98 -0.34
C HIS A 25 1.55 3.55 -0.56
N SER A 26 2.17 4.04 -1.63
CA SER A 26 3.54 3.66 -2.02
C SER A 26 3.69 2.18 -2.35
N LEU A 27 2.73 1.61 -3.10
CA LEU A 27 2.60 0.19 -3.46
C LEU A 27 3.86 -0.43 -4.11
N HIS A 28 4.74 0.42 -4.65
CA HIS A 28 6.03 -0.03 -5.20
C HIS A 28 6.88 -0.78 -4.18
N HIS A 29 6.93 -0.33 -2.91
CA HIS A 29 7.78 -0.96 -1.89
C HIS A 29 7.27 -2.36 -1.52
N ASP A 30 5.96 -2.50 -1.36
CA ASP A 30 5.33 -3.77 -0.99
C ASP A 30 5.48 -4.81 -2.11
N LEU A 31 5.18 -4.40 -3.35
CA LEU A 31 5.30 -5.27 -4.52
C LEU A 31 6.76 -5.66 -4.80
N ALA A 32 7.71 -4.76 -4.58
CA ALA A 32 9.14 -5.07 -4.71
C ALA A 32 9.60 -6.09 -3.66
N THR A 33 9.13 -5.96 -2.42
CA THR A 33 9.41 -6.93 -1.34
C THR A 33 8.89 -8.32 -1.70
N LEU A 34 7.68 -8.39 -2.26
CA LEU A 34 7.08 -9.64 -2.74
C LEU A 34 7.61 -10.12 -4.10
N LYS A 35 8.50 -9.35 -4.75
CA LYS A 35 8.99 -9.61 -6.12
C LYS A 35 7.86 -9.79 -7.15
N LEU A 36 6.76 -9.08 -6.97
CA LEU A 36 5.60 -9.14 -7.84
C LEU A 36 5.54 -7.90 -8.74
N TYR A 37 5.13 -8.11 -9.99
CA TYR A 37 4.79 -7.04 -10.91
C TYR A 37 3.27 -6.91 -11.01
N HIS A 38 2.76 -5.69 -10.92
CA HIS A 38 1.35 -5.40 -11.18
C HIS A 38 1.23 -4.20 -12.13
N PRO A 39 0.43 -4.29 -13.22
CA PRO A 39 0.29 -3.23 -14.22
C PRO A 39 -0.05 -1.87 -13.63
N ARG A 40 0.47 -0.79 -14.21
CA ARG A 40 0.23 0.57 -13.69
C ARG A 40 -1.24 0.98 -13.75
N GLU A 41 -1.96 0.52 -14.76
CA GLU A 41 -3.40 0.77 -14.94
C GLU A 41 -4.28 0.11 -13.87
N LEU A 42 -3.80 -0.98 -13.28
CA LEU A 42 -4.44 -1.68 -12.17
C LEU A 42 -3.91 -1.25 -10.79
N LYS A 43 -3.03 -0.24 -10.74
CA LYS A 43 -2.54 0.36 -9.48
C LYS A 43 -3.15 1.74 -9.26
N ARG A 44 -3.70 1.94 -8.06
CA ARG A 44 -4.14 3.24 -7.57
C ARG A 44 -3.33 3.62 -6.33
N ASP A 45 -2.19 4.27 -6.57
CA ASP A 45 -1.30 4.72 -5.50
C ASP A 45 -1.77 6.05 -4.92
N THR A 46 -2.26 6.00 -3.69
CA THR A 46 -2.74 7.17 -2.93
C THR A 46 -1.63 8.13 -2.52
N SER A 47 -0.36 7.71 -2.54
CA SER A 47 0.77 8.62 -2.31
C SER A 47 0.96 9.59 -3.48
N LEU A 48 0.67 9.13 -4.71
CA LEU A 48 0.79 9.90 -5.94
C LEU A 48 -0.45 10.75 -6.22
N LEU A 49 -1.59 10.42 -5.62
CA LEU A 49 -2.76 11.26 -5.65
C LEU A 49 -2.42 12.56 -4.94
N ASN A 50 -2.37 13.65 -5.70
CA ASN A 50 -1.96 14.96 -5.22
C ASN A 50 -3.12 15.63 -4.46
N ILE A 51 -3.60 14.98 -3.39
CA ILE A 51 -4.81 15.33 -2.64
C ILE A 51 -4.69 16.68 -1.91
N ASN A 52 -3.50 17.27 -1.88
CA ASN A 52 -3.19 18.53 -1.23
C ASN A 52 -2.66 19.62 -2.18
N GLY A 53 -2.60 19.38 -3.50
CA GLY A 53 -2.12 20.38 -4.48
C GLY A 53 -0.65 20.76 -4.33
N SER A 54 0.18 19.86 -3.79
CA SER A 54 1.60 20.11 -3.47
C SER A 54 2.47 18.99 -4.02
N ASN A 55 3.59 19.32 -4.68
CA ASN A 55 4.54 18.35 -5.27
C ASN A 55 5.27 17.42 -4.26
N LYS A 56 4.80 17.35 -3.02
CA LYS A 56 5.34 16.54 -1.93
C LYS A 56 4.29 15.50 -1.54
N THR A 57 4.68 14.23 -1.52
CA THR A 57 3.84 13.12 -1.06
C THR A 57 3.57 13.28 0.45
N PRO A 58 2.33 13.56 0.87
CA PRO A 58 2.01 13.72 2.28
C PRO A 58 2.02 12.35 2.95
N SER A 59 2.61 12.23 4.14
CA SER A 59 2.53 10.98 4.89
C SER A 59 1.08 10.66 5.24
N LEU A 60 0.73 9.37 5.24
CA LEU A 60 -0.62 8.90 5.57
C LEU A 60 -1.12 9.48 6.91
N LYS A 61 -0.22 9.62 7.91
CA LYS A 61 -0.50 10.27 9.19
C LYS A 61 -0.99 11.71 9.05
N LYS A 62 -0.32 12.52 8.22
CA LYS A 62 -0.72 13.90 7.96
C LYS A 62 -2.05 13.96 7.22
N LEU A 63 -2.27 13.05 6.28
CA LEU A 63 -3.52 12.99 5.52
C LEU A 63 -4.70 12.61 6.42
N ALA A 64 -4.58 11.56 7.22
CA ALA A 64 -5.61 11.11 8.15
C ALA A 64 -5.99 12.20 9.16
N LYS A 65 -4.98 12.90 9.72
CA LYS A 65 -5.21 14.02 10.63
C LYS A 65 -5.91 15.19 9.93
N LYS A 66 -5.54 15.52 8.69
CA LYS A 66 -6.09 16.69 7.97
C LYS A 66 -7.49 16.46 7.42
N LYS A 67 -7.76 15.26 6.89
CA LYS A 67 -9.05 14.95 6.24
C LYS A 67 -10.09 14.40 7.20
N PHE A 68 -9.66 13.64 8.21
CA PHE A 68 -10.57 12.90 9.08
C PHE A 68 -10.43 13.29 10.56
N SER A 69 -9.48 14.17 10.92
CA SER A 69 -9.16 14.52 12.32
C SER A 69 -8.77 13.32 13.19
N ILE A 70 -8.36 12.21 12.55
CA ILE A 70 -7.96 10.98 13.22
C ILE A 70 -6.42 10.95 13.32
N ASN A 71 -5.92 10.66 14.52
CA ASN A 71 -4.50 10.37 14.71
C ASN A 71 -4.26 8.88 14.53
N ILE A 72 -3.82 8.48 13.35
CA ILE A 72 -3.28 7.13 13.10
C ILE A 72 -1.80 7.09 13.51
N GLN A 73 -1.29 5.92 13.90
CA GLN A 73 0.10 5.69 14.34
C GLN A 73 0.45 6.41 15.67
N LYS A 74 -0.24 6.03 16.76
CA LYS A 74 0.08 6.41 18.15
C LYS A 74 0.85 5.34 18.94
N GLY A 75 1.14 4.18 18.36
CA GLY A 75 1.86 3.06 19.00
C GLY A 75 2.72 2.27 18.00
N GLU A 76 3.20 1.08 18.38
CA GLU A 76 3.97 0.20 17.50
C GLU A 76 3.22 -0.14 16.21
N HIS A 77 3.99 -0.33 15.14
CA HIS A 77 3.47 -0.57 13.80
C HIS A 77 2.73 -1.92 13.75
N SER A 78 1.41 -1.91 13.68
CA SER A 78 0.65 -3.03 13.10
C SER A 78 0.67 -2.86 11.59
N SER A 79 1.44 -3.73 10.93
CA SER A 79 1.28 -4.05 9.51
C SER A 79 0.07 -4.94 9.31
#